data_AF-A0A838ST83-F1
#
_entry.id   AF-A0A838ST83-F1
#
_cell.length_a   1.000
_cell.length_b   1.000
_cell.length_c   1.000
_cell.angle_alpha   90.00
_cell.angle_beta   90.00
_cell.angle_gamma   90.00
#
_symmetry.space_group_name_H-M   'P 1'
#
loop_
_entity.id
_entity.type
_entity.pdbx_description
1 polymer ?
#
loop_
_entity_poly.entity_id
_entity_poly.type
_entity_poly.pdbx_seq_one_letter_code
_entity_poly.pdbx_strand_id
1 'polypeptide(L)'
;MTAALRLTVAVVIMALLSRSARLAWSNRGVAIAVWRRVRIRHMLGSLALLVVVGGAAVGLAALVPVTGYGLGTLVGFTGNAVFAPVEEVAVRAGGVSPLTSPAAGVAMTAVVCAFVLGLAVLFPWLAYVEEQRFRVGLEGVGLAGQVGAALRFGLVHLVMLIPLSAALAIAIAGFCYGQVYRRAYRRAWAMAGGDHEVTGQWVSRSVQQEAAMASTVWHTTFNTLIAGLVVAALLAELTLT
;
A
#
# COMPACT_ATOMS: atom_id res chain seq x y z
N MET A 1 -12.40 -7.50 24.67
CA MET A 1 -11.25 -8.19 24.05
C MET A 1 -10.01 -7.94 24.89
N THR A 2 -9.12 -8.91 25.12
CA THR A 2 -8.04 -8.78 26.10
C THR A 2 -6.83 -8.02 25.53
N ALA A 3 -6.16 -7.26 26.39
CA ALA A 3 -4.87 -6.60 26.10
C ALA A 3 -3.83 -7.55 25.50
N ALA A 4 -3.90 -8.83 25.88
CA ALA A 4 -3.05 -9.90 25.37
C ALA A 4 -3.22 -10.11 23.86
N LEU A 5 -4.45 -10.17 23.35
CA LEU A 5 -4.69 -10.41 21.92
C LEU A 5 -4.14 -9.28 21.05
N ARG A 6 -4.33 -8.01 21.46
CA ARG A 6 -3.79 -6.85 20.73
C ARG A 6 -2.25 -6.85 20.72
N LEU A 7 -1.63 -7.20 21.85
CA LEU A 7 -0.18 -7.37 21.94
C LEU A 7 0.32 -8.50 21.02
N THR A 8 -0.37 -9.63 20.99
CA THR A 8 -0.03 -10.74 20.08
C THR A 8 -0.11 -10.30 18.62
N VAL A 9 -1.18 -9.59 18.21
CA VAL A 9 -1.31 -9.06 16.84
C VAL A 9 -0.17 -8.11 16.51
N ALA A 10 0.16 -7.17 17.41
CA ALA A 10 1.27 -6.23 17.21
C ALA A 10 2.62 -6.95 17.05
N VAL A 11 2.92 -7.94 17.90
CA VAL A 11 4.16 -8.74 17.81
C VAL A 11 4.24 -9.51 16.49
N VAL A 12 3.14 -10.10 16.05
CA VAL A 12 3.07 -10.80 14.75
C VAL A 12 3.31 -9.84 13.60
N ILE A 13 2.68 -8.66 13.59
CA ILE A 13 2.89 -7.63 12.57
C ILE A 13 4.36 -7.20 12.55
N MET A 14 4.96 -6.93 13.71
CA MET A 14 6.37 -6.54 13.80
C MET A 14 7.31 -7.64 13.27
N ALA A 15 7.07 -8.90 13.62
CA ALA A 15 7.86 -10.03 13.11
C ALA A 15 7.76 -10.16 11.58
N LEU A 16 6.56 -10.00 11.02
CA LEU A 16 6.33 -10.01 9.58
C LEU A 16 7.01 -8.82 8.88
N LEU A 17 6.93 -7.62 9.45
CA LEU A 17 7.61 -6.44 8.93
C LEU A 17 9.13 -6.57 8.99
N SER A 18 9.70 -7.09 10.08
CA SER A 18 11.13 -7.37 10.17
C SER A 18 11.60 -8.42 9.16
N ARG A 19 10.78 -9.45 8.90
CA ARG A 19 11.06 -10.42 7.82
C ARG A 19 11.03 -9.74 6.45
N SER A 20 10.00 -8.95 6.17
CA SER A 20 9.86 -8.20 4.92
C SER A 20 10.98 -7.19 4.72
N ALA A 21 11.42 -6.51 5.78
CA ALA A 21 12.53 -5.57 5.74
C ALA A 21 13.85 -6.24 5.36
N ARG A 22 14.14 -7.42 5.94
CA ARG A 22 15.32 -8.22 5.57
C ARG A 22 15.29 -8.62 4.10
N LEU A 23 14.14 -9.07 3.60
CA LEU A 23 13.96 -9.43 2.19
C LEU A 23 14.08 -8.22 1.25
N ALA A 24 13.54 -7.06 1.66
CA ALA A 24 13.69 -5.83 0.90
C ALA A 24 15.16 -5.39 0.83
N TRP A 25 15.90 -5.51 1.94
CA TRP A 25 17.31 -5.17 2.02
C TRP A 25 18.19 -6.08 1.14
N SER A 26 17.92 -7.39 1.15
CA SER A 26 18.62 -8.33 0.26
C SER A 26 18.34 -8.04 -1.21
N ASN A 27 17.18 -7.44 -1.53
CA ASN A 27 16.76 -7.08 -2.87
C ASN A 27 16.78 -5.56 -3.13
N ARG A 28 17.61 -4.80 -2.40
CA ARG A 28 17.67 -3.33 -2.49
C ARG A 28 17.93 -2.79 -3.90
N GLY A 29 18.54 -3.59 -4.78
CA GLY A 29 18.73 -3.25 -6.19
C GLY A 29 17.40 -2.98 -6.92
N VAL A 30 16.34 -3.72 -6.59
CA VAL A 30 14.98 -3.47 -7.10
C VAL A 30 14.46 -2.13 -6.61
N ALA A 31 14.62 -1.83 -5.32
CA ALA A 31 14.18 -0.56 -4.76
C ALA A 31 14.87 0.65 -5.41
N ILE A 32 16.19 0.57 -5.59
CA ILE A 32 16.97 1.58 -6.29
C ILE A 32 16.48 1.72 -7.75
N ALA A 33 16.23 0.61 -8.44
CA ALA A 33 15.75 0.63 -9.82
C ALA A 33 14.38 1.31 -9.96
N VAL A 34 13.45 1.03 -9.03
CA VAL A 34 12.13 1.68 -8.97
C VAL A 34 12.29 3.18 -8.76
N TRP A 35 13.05 3.61 -7.74
CA TRP A 35 13.23 5.02 -7.43
C TRP A 35 13.85 5.81 -8.58
N ARG A 36 14.84 5.23 -9.27
CA ARG A 36 15.47 5.85 -10.45
C ARG A 36 14.52 6.02 -11.63
N ARG A 37 13.42 5.26 -11.68
CA ARG A 37 12.38 5.32 -12.72
C ARG A 37 11.21 6.24 -12.34
N VAL A 38 11.13 6.71 -11.09
CA VAL A 38 10.15 7.73 -10.68
C VAL A 38 10.43 9.03 -11.46
N ARG A 39 9.34 9.70 -11.86
CA ARG A 39 9.32 10.90 -12.69
C ARG A 39 8.14 11.75 -12.24
N ILE A 40 8.17 13.05 -12.51
CA ILE A 40 7.10 13.98 -12.10
C ILE A 40 5.70 13.54 -12.56
N ARG A 41 5.59 12.95 -13.76
CA ARG A 41 4.32 12.40 -14.27
C ARG A 41 3.72 11.31 -13.35
N HIS A 42 4.57 10.51 -12.71
CA HIS A 42 4.13 9.47 -11.79
C HIS A 42 3.60 10.10 -10.50
N MET A 43 4.24 11.18 -10.03
CA MET A 43 3.80 11.92 -8.85
C MET A 43 2.45 12.60 -9.10
N LEU A 44 2.31 13.34 -10.20
CA LEU A 44 1.06 14.02 -10.54
C LEU A 44 -0.09 13.04 -10.77
N GLY A 45 0.14 11.96 -11.52
CA GLY A 45 -0.90 10.96 -11.74
C GLY A 45 -1.24 10.18 -10.47
N SER A 46 -0.26 9.91 -9.58
CA SER A 46 -0.52 9.28 -8.29
C SER A 46 -1.28 10.20 -7.33
N LEU A 47 -1.03 11.51 -7.38
CA LEU A 47 -1.79 12.50 -6.64
C LEU A 47 -3.26 12.55 -7.11
N ALA A 48 -3.49 12.56 -8.43
CA ALA A 48 -4.83 12.48 -8.98
C ALA A 48 -5.53 11.16 -8.58
N LEU A 49 -4.82 10.03 -8.68
CA LEU A 49 -5.34 8.73 -8.23
C LEU A 49 -5.67 8.74 -6.74
N LEU A 50 -4.85 9.42 -5.91
CA LEU A 50 -5.08 9.53 -4.48
C LEU A 50 -6.37 10.29 -4.16
N VAL A 51 -6.65 11.39 -4.86
CA VAL A 51 -7.92 12.12 -4.72
C VAL A 51 -9.10 11.21 -5.06
N VAL A 52 -9.01 10.43 -6.13
CA VAL A 52 -10.08 9.50 -6.53
C VAL A 52 -10.27 8.39 -5.50
N VAL A 53 -9.18 7.75 -5.05
CA VAL A 53 -9.23 6.65 -4.06
C VAL A 53 -9.73 7.17 -2.71
N GLY A 54 -9.20 8.31 -2.24
CA GLY A 54 -9.63 8.94 -0.99
C GLY A 54 -11.10 9.35 -1.03
N GLY A 55 -11.53 10.01 -2.12
CA GLY A 55 -12.93 10.37 -2.33
C GLY A 55 -13.87 9.16 -2.36
N ALA A 56 -13.46 8.07 -3.02
CA ALA A 56 -14.23 6.83 -3.05
C ALA A 56 -14.32 6.17 -1.66
N ALA A 57 -13.22 6.14 -0.89
CA ALA A 57 -13.21 5.59 0.45
C ALA A 57 -14.14 6.37 1.39
N VAL A 58 -14.05 7.71 1.39
CA VAL A 58 -14.89 8.59 2.19
C VAL A 58 -16.36 8.47 1.76
N GLY A 59 -16.64 8.51 0.46
CA GLY A 59 -17.98 8.39 -0.08
C GLY A 59 -18.64 7.05 0.27
N LEU A 60 -17.92 5.93 0.12
CA LEU A 60 -18.42 4.61 0.50
C LEU A 60 -18.73 4.53 2.00
N ALA A 61 -17.83 5.02 2.85
CA ALA A 61 -18.02 5.02 4.30
C ALA A 61 -19.24 5.86 4.72
N ALA A 62 -19.44 7.02 4.08
CA ALA A 62 -20.54 7.93 4.39
C ALA A 62 -21.90 7.41 3.89
N LEU A 63 -21.94 6.81 2.69
CA LEU A 63 -23.19 6.42 2.03
C LEU A 63 -23.62 4.98 2.36
N VAL A 64 -22.67 4.11 2.73
CA VAL A 64 -22.91 2.69 2.99
C VAL A 64 -22.26 2.32 4.34
N PRO A 65 -22.94 2.55 5.48
CA PRO A 65 -22.34 2.45 6.81
C PRO A 65 -21.67 1.10 7.11
N VAL A 66 -22.19 0.00 6.56
CA VAL A 66 -21.59 -1.34 6.72
C VAL A 66 -20.17 -1.44 6.15
N THR A 67 -19.80 -0.57 5.20
CA THR A 67 -18.43 -0.51 4.66
C THR A 67 -17.43 0.16 5.60
N GLY A 68 -17.90 0.81 6.67
CA GLY A 68 -17.04 1.32 7.74
C GLY A 68 -16.42 0.22 8.61
N TYR A 69 -16.94 -1.01 8.53
CA TYR A 69 -16.38 -2.17 9.24
C TYR A 69 -15.24 -2.82 8.46
N GLY A 70 -14.30 -3.42 9.17
CA GLY A 70 -13.20 -4.21 8.61
C GLY A 70 -12.77 -5.33 9.54
N LEU A 71 -11.70 -6.06 9.19
CA LEU A 71 -11.15 -7.11 10.08
C LEU A 71 -10.70 -6.52 11.43
N GLY A 72 -10.27 -5.26 11.45
CA GLY A 72 -9.94 -4.53 12.67
C GLY A 72 -11.09 -4.48 13.66
N THR A 73 -12.32 -4.26 13.18
CA THR A 73 -13.51 -4.21 14.04
C THR A 73 -13.75 -5.54 14.74
N LEU A 74 -13.51 -6.67 14.07
CA LEU A 74 -13.66 -8.01 14.66
C LEU A 74 -12.67 -8.26 15.80
N VAL A 75 -11.49 -7.62 15.74
CA VAL A 75 -10.48 -7.64 16.79
C VAL A 75 -10.48 -6.36 17.62
N GLY A 76 -11.62 -5.67 17.71
CA GLY A 76 -11.81 -4.53 18.61
C GLY A 76 -10.92 -3.33 18.33
N PHE A 77 -10.42 -3.16 17.11
CA PHE A 77 -9.82 -1.91 16.63
C PHE A 77 -10.90 -1.04 15.99
N THR A 78 -10.90 0.23 16.35
CA THR A 78 -11.77 1.27 15.77
C THR A 78 -11.13 2.01 14.60
N GLY A 79 -9.85 1.71 14.32
CA GLY A 79 -9.04 2.31 13.26
C GLY A 79 -8.09 1.30 12.61
N ASN A 80 -7.15 1.80 11.80
CA ASN A 80 -6.18 0.99 11.06
C ASN A 80 -5.19 0.28 12.02
N ALA A 81 -4.89 -1.00 11.77
CA ALA A 81 -3.96 -1.83 12.58
C ALA A 81 -2.61 -1.18 12.84
N VAL A 82 -2.15 -0.40 11.85
CA VAL A 82 -0.85 0.25 11.87
C VAL A 82 -0.79 1.30 12.96
N PHE A 83 -1.90 1.99 13.21
CA PHE A 83 -1.98 3.08 14.19
C PHE A 83 -2.63 2.64 15.51
N ALA A 84 -3.34 1.51 15.53
CA ALA A 84 -4.02 1.07 16.75
C ALA A 84 -3.10 0.72 17.94
N PRO A 85 -1.90 0.11 17.78
CA PRO A 85 -0.95 -0.07 18.89
C PRO A 85 -0.41 1.26 19.42
N VAL A 86 -0.26 2.26 18.53
CA VAL A 86 0.17 3.62 18.86
C VAL A 86 -0.92 4.30 19.70
N GLU A 87 -2.18 4.21 19.27
CA GLU A 87 -3.37 4.69 19.99
C GLU A 87 -3.56 3.98 21.34
N GLU A 88 -3.24 2.70 21.45
CA GLU A 88 -3.41 1.92 22.69
C GLU A 88 -2.32 2.17 23.73
N VAL A 89 -1.05 2.34 23.31
CA VAL A 89 0.04 2.77 24.21
C VAL A 89 -0.25 4.16 24.75
N ALA A 90 -0.77 5.03 23.90
CA ALA A 90 -1.29 6.34 24.22
C ALA A 90 -2.39 6.33 25.30
N VAL A 91 -3.38 5.44 25.18
CA VAL A 91 -4.45 5.28 26.17
C VAL A 91 -3.94 4.69 27.49
N ARG A 92 -3.02 3.72 27.45
CA ARG A 92 -2.44 3.08 28.66
C ARG A 92 -1.47 3.97 29.44
N ALA A 93 -0.89 4.99 28.80
CA ALA A 93 0.02 5.94 29.44
C ALA A 93 -0.65 6.91 30.43
N GLY A 94 -1.96 6.76 30.71
CA GLY A 94 -2.60 7.42 31.86
C GLY A 94 -3.98 8.04 31.64
N GLY A 95 -4.72 7.68 30.58
CA GLY A 95 -6.08 8.20 30.37
C GLY A 95 -6.15 9.67 29.96
N VAL A 96 -5.01 10.32 29.82
CA VAL A 96 -4.85 11.61 29.15
C VAL A 96 -4.36 11.30 27.74
N SER A 97 -5.01 11.85 26.72
CA SER A 97 -4.61 11.67 25.32
C SER A 97 -3.09 11.81 25.21
N PRO A 98 -2.37 11.03 24.38
CA PRO A 98 -0.93 11.24 24.15
C PRO A 98 -0.61 12.69 23.75
N LEU A 99 -1.62 13.44 23.28
CA LEU A 99 -1.60 14.86 22.96
C LEU A 99 -1.69 15.82 24.17
N THR A 100 -1.99 15.37 25.38
CA THR A 100 -2.16 16.28 26.55
C THR A 100 -0.88 16.52 27.32
N SER A 101 0.14 15.69 27.11
CA SER A 101 1.52 15.96 27.53
C SER A 101 2.31 16.29 26.26
N PRO A 102 2.79 17.54 26.09
CA PRO A 102 3.54 17.92 24.89
C PRO A 102 4.72 16.97 24.60
N ALA A 103 5.40 16.51 25.65
CA ALA A 103 6.52 15.58 25.52
C ALA A 103 6.10 14.17 25.07
N ALA A 104 4.98 13.64 25.57
CA ALA A 104 4.46 12.33 25.15
C ALA A 104 3.94 12.37 23.71
N GLY A 105 3.32 13.49 23.31
CA GLY A 105 2.84 13.73 21.95
C GLY A 105 3.98 13.76 20.95
N VAL A 106 5.03 14.55 21.24
CA VAL A 106 6.27 14.60 20.42
C VAL A 106 6.89 13.21 20.27
N ALA A 107 7.04 12.46 21.36
CA ALA A 107 7.64 11.13 21.33
C ALA A 107 6.82 10.14 20.48
N MET A 108 5.49 10.16 20.64
CA MET A 108 4.60 9.29 19.86
C MET A 108 4.63 9.66 18.37
N THR A 109 4.53 10.94 18.04
CA THR A 109 4.64 11.43 16.65
C THR A 109 5.96 11.02 16.02
N ALA A 110 7.07 11.13 16.75
CA ALA A 110 8.38 10.69 16.28
C ALA A 110 8.42 9.18 15.97
N VAL A 111 7.84 8.34 16.84
CA VAL A 111 7.74 6.89 16.62
C VAL A 111 6.90 6.56 15.39
N VAL A 112 5.73 7.20 15.23
CA VAL A 112 4.85 6.98 14.06
C VAL A 112 5.55 7.44 12.79
N CYS A 113 6.17 8.61 12.78
CA CYS A 113 6.94 9.12 11.65
C CYS A 113 8.09 8.16 11.30
N ALA A 114 8.87 7.70 12.28
CA ALA A 114 9.95 6.73 12.05
C ALA A 114 9.42 5.44 11.44
N PHE A 115 8.28 4.94 11.92
CA PHE A 115 7.63 3.75 11.36
C PHE A 115 7.17 3.97 9.92
N VAL A 116 6.44 5.06 9.64
CA VAL A 116 5.91 5.38 8.31
C VAL A 116 7.03 5.62 7.30
N LEU A 117 8.08 6.35 7.70
CA LEU A 117 9.27 6.56 6.86
C LEU A 117 10.04 5.26 6.63
N GLY A 118 10.15 4.41 7.66
CA GLY A 118 10.70 3.06 7.52
C GLY A 118 9.93 2.22 6.50
N LEU A 119 8.59 2.24 6.54
CA LEU A 119 7.75 1.60 5.52
C LEU A 119 7.95 2.20 4.13
N ALA A 120 8.12 3.53 4.02
CA ALA A 120 8.37 4.18 2.74
C ALA A 120 9.63 3.67 2.03
N VAL A 121 10.68 3.33 2.80
CA VAL A 121 11.89 2.69 2.27
C VAL A 121 11.61 1.27 1.74
N LEU A 122 10.64 0.56 2.32
CA LEU A 122 10.26 -0.81 1.93
C LEU A 122 9.28 -0.87 0.77
N PHE A 123 8.49 0.18 0.53
CA PHE A 123 7.44 0.20 -0.51
C PHE A 123 7.89 -0.27 -1.89
N PRO A 124 9.06 0.12 -2.43
CA PRO A 124 9.46 -0.34 -3.75
C PRO A 124 9.51 -1.86 -3.89
N TRP A 125 10.04 -2.54 -2.87
CA TRP A 125 10.15 -3.99 -2.88
C TRP A 125 8.80 -4.65 -2.65
N LEU A 126 8.02 -4.15 -1.69
CA LEU A 126 6.68 -4.69 -1.40
C LEU A 126 5.76 -4.54 -2.62
N ALA A 127 5.71 -3.35 -3.21
CA ALA A 127 4.96 -3.09 -4.43
C ALA A 127 5.43 -3.99 -5.57
N TYR A 128 6.73 -4.22 -5.73
CA TYR A 128 7.23 -5.14 -6.77
C TYR A 128 6.70 -6.57 -6.58
N VAL A 129 6.76 -7.10 -5.36
CA VAL A 129 6.26 -8.44 -5.05
C VAL A 129 4.74 -8.54 -5.27
N GLU A 130 3.99 -7.52 -4.88
CA GLU A 130 2.54 -7.46 -5.09
C GLU A 130 2.20 -7.39 -6.58
N GLU A 131 2.86 -6.53 -7.34
CA GLU A 131 2.62 -6.40 -8.78
C GLU A 131 2.97 -7.68 -9.53
N GLN A 132 4.04 -8.39 -9.14
CA GLN A 132 4.34 -9.72 -9.66
C GLN A 132 3.21 -10.73 -9.38
N ARG A 133 2.64 -10.73 -8.18
CA ARG A 133 1.59 -11.69 -7.78
C ARG A 133 0.22 -11.37 -8.39
N PHE A 134 -0.13 -10.09 -8.50
CA PHE A 134 -1.47 -9.66 -8.90
C PHE A 134 -1.59 -9.28 -10.39
N ARG A 135 -0.48 -9.04 -11.10
CA ARG A 135 -0.52 -8.59 -12.51
C ARG A 135 -0.05 -9.60 -13.52
N VAL A 136 0.96 -10.41 -13.19
CA VAL A 136 1.45 -11.44 -14.11
C VAL A 136 0.29 -12.41 -14.39
N GLY A 137 -0.02 -12.62 -15.67
CA GLY A 137 -1.19 -13.39 -16.10
C GLY A 137 -2.41 -12.55 -16.48
N LEU A 138 -2.38 -11.21 -16.35
CA LEU A 138 -3.49 -10.33 -16.77
C LEU A 138 -3.46 -9.93 -18.26
N GLU A 139 -2.51 -10.40 -19.04
CA GLU A 139 -2.25 -9.94 -20.41
C GLU A 139 -3.44 -10.25 -21.33
N GLY A 140 -3.92 -11.49 -21.29
CA GLY A 140 -5.05 -12.00 -22.06
C GLY A 140 -6.42 -11.90 -21.37
N VAL A 141 -6.48 -11.33 -20.16
CA VAL A 141 -7.73 -11.32 -19.37
C VAL A 141 -8.67 -10.21 -19.82
N GLY A 142 -9.95 -10.55 -20.02
CA GLY A 142 -11.02 -9.60 -20.35
C GLY A 142 -11.31 -8.58 -19.24
N LEU A 143 -12.23 -7.64 -19.49
CA LEU A 143 -12.53 -6.56 -18.53
C LEU A 143 -13.05 -7.10 -17.19
N ALA A 144 -13.97 -8.07 -17.21
CA ALA A 144 -14.53 -8.66 -15.99
C ALA A 144 -13.45 -9.32 -15.12
N GLY A 145 -12.49 -10.02 -15.72
CA GLY A 145 -11.38 -10.62 -14.99
C GLY A 145 -10.40 -9.58 -14.43
N GLN A 146 -10.20 -8.45 -15.13
CA GLN A 146 -9.42 -7.33 -14.60
C GLN A 146 -10.10 -6.66 -13.39
N VAL A 147 -11.42 -6.47 -13.45
CA VAL A 147 -12.21 -5.98 -12.31
C VAL A 147 -12.12 -6.96 -11.14
N GLY A 148 -12.28 -8.26 -11.39
CA GLY A 148 -12.14 -9.29 -10.36
C GLY A 148 -10.75 -9.31 -9.71
N ALA A 149 -9.68 -9.17 -10.51
CA ALA A 149 -8.31 -9.07 -9.99
C ALA A 149 -8.09 -7.80 -9.16
N ALA A 150 -8.65 -6.67 -9.60
CA ALA A 150 -8.60 -5.41 -8.86
C ALA A 150 -9.35 -5.49 -7.52
N LEU A 151 -10.53 -6.09 -7.48
CA LEU A 151 -11.29 -6.33 -6.26
C LEU A 151 -10.53 -7.23 -5.29
N ARG A 152 -9.93 -8.34 -5.75
CA ARG A 152 -9.09 -9.20 -4.92
C ARG A 152 -7.89 -8.45 -4.35
N PHE A 153 -7.24 -7.61 -5.17
CA PHE A 153 -6.15 -6.73 -4.73
C PHE A 153 -6.62 -5.75 -3.64
N GLY A 154 -7.78 -5.12 -3.78
CA GLY A 154 -8.35 -4.27 -2.74
C GLY A 154 -8.68 -5.04 -1.45
N LEU A 155 -9.40 -6.15 -1.59
CA LEU A 155 -9.89 -6.95 -0.45
C LEU A 155 -8.77 -7.61 0.36
N VAL A 156 -7.63 -7.99 -0.24
CA VAL A 156 -6.50 -8.52 0.54
C VAL A 156 -5.97 -7.51 1.55
N HIS A 157 -6.12 -6.20 1.29
CA HIS A 157 -5.69 -5.15 2.20
C HIS A 157 -6.54 -5.08 3.49
N LEU A 158 -7.67 -5.78 3.57
CA LEU A 158 -8.38 -5.96 4.84
C LEU A 158 -7.49 -6.61 5.91
N VAL A 159 -6.46 -7.37 5.52
CA VAL A 159 -5.45 -7.92 6.45
C VAL A 159 -4.66 -6.83 7.19
N MET A 160 -4.58 -5.62 6.62
CA MET A 160 -4.01 -4.43 7.24
C MET A 160 -4.99 -3.76 8.22
N LEU A 161 -6.12 -4.42 8.49
CA LEU A 161 -7.22 -4.00 9.35
C LEU A 161 -7.80 -2.62 8.98
N ILE A 162 -7.74 -2.27 7.70
CA ILE A 162 -8.45 -1.10 7.16
C ILE A 162 -9.96 -1.42 7.02
N PRO A 163 -10.84 -0.40 6.97
CA PRO A 163 -12.25 -0.62 6.71
C PRO A 163 -12.51 -1.12 5.28
N LEU A 164 -13.66 -1.79 5.07
CA LEU A 164 -14.08 -2.30 3.77
C LEU A 164 -14.20 -1.20 2.71
N SER A 165 -14.63 0.01 3.09
CA SER A 165 -14.68 1.18 2.21
C SER A 165 -13.30 1.50 1.62
N ALA A 166 -12.26 1.49 2.45
CA ALA A 166 -10.88 1.70 2.02
C ALA A 166 -10.37 0.55 1.14
N ALA A 167 -10.66 -0.70 1.51
CA ALA A 167 -10.28 -1.87 0.71
C ALA A 167 -10.91 -1.85 -0.70
N LEU A 168 -12.20 -1.52 -0.79
CA LEU A 168 -12.90 -1.36 -2.07
C LEU A 168 -12.36 -0.16 -2.87
N ALA A 169 -12.03 0.95 -2.21
CA ALA A 169 -11.42 2.09 -2.88
C ALA A 169 -10.01 1.77 -3.41
N ILE A 170 -9.20 1.00 -2.67
CA ILE A 170 -7.88 0.53 -3.12
C ILE A 170 -7.98 -0.35 -4.37
N ALA A 171 -9.11 -1.04 -4.58
CA ALA A 171 -9.35 -1.76 -5.83
C ALA A 171 -9.28 -0.85 -7.06
N ILE A 172 -9.64 0.44 -6.94
CA ILE A 172 -9.51 1.43 -8.03
C ILE A 172 -8.03 1.60 -8.39
N ALA A 173 -7.15 1.79 -7.40
CA ALA A 173 -5.72 1.86 -7.62
C ALA A 173 -5.19 0.57 -8.25
N GLY A 174 -5.62 -0.59 -7.74
CA GLY A 174 -5.28 -1.90 -8.30
C GLY A 174 -5.68 -2.05 -9.77
N PHE A 175 -6.86 -1.55 -10.15
CA PHE A 175 -7.30 -1.53 -11.54
C PHE A 175 -6.41 -0.62 -12.40
N CYS A 176 -6.09 0.59 -11.93
CA CYS A 176 -5.20 1.51 -12.62
C CYS A 176 -3.80 0.91 -12.84
N TYR A 177 -3.23 0.24 -11.83
CA TYR A 177 -1.95 -0.45 -11.95
C TYR A 177 -2.02 -1.61 -12.95
N GLY A 178 -3.14 -2.34 -12.99
CA GLY A 178 -3.42 -3.34 -14.03
C GLY A 178 -3.42 -2.75 -15.43
N GLN A 179 -3.98 -1.56 -15.63
CA GLN A 179 -3.94 -0.88 -16.93
C GLN A 179 -2.52 -0.45 -17.31
N VAL A 180 -1.73 0.06 -16.35
CA VAL A 180 -0.32 0.41 -16.57
C VAL A 180 0.46 -0.83 -16.99
N TYR A 181 0.32 -1.93 -16.24
CA TYR A 181 0.96 -3.21 -16.53
C TYR A 181 0.65 -3.68 -17.96
N ARG A 182 -0.64 -3.79 -18.32
CA ARG A 182 -1.03 -4.31 -19.64
C ARG A 182 -0.56 -3.42 -20.79
N ARG A 183 -0.57 -2.10 -20.61
CA ARG A 183 -0.03 -1.16 -21.61
C ARG A 183 1.48 -1.34 -21.78
N ALA A 184 2.22 -1.49 -20.69
CA ALA A 184 3.66 -1.74 -20.71
C ALA A 184 3.98 -3.09 -21.36
N TYR A 185 3.24 -4.15 -21.00
CA TYR A 185 3.36 -5.48 -21.59
C TYR A 185 3.19 -5.44 -23.10
N ARG A 186 2.08 -4.87 -23.60
CA ARG A 186 1.83 -4.80 -25.06
C ARG A 186 2.93 -4.05 -25.81
N ARG A 187 3.45 -2.97 -25.24
CA ARG A 187 4.56 -2.20 -25.85
C ARG A 187 5.84 -3.03 -25.89
N ALA A 188 6.22 -3.66 -24.78
CA ALA A 188 7.42 -4.46 -24.70
C ALA A 188 7.33 -5.73 -25.57
N TRP A 189 6.16 -6.37 -25.64
CA TRP A 189 5.89 -7.50 -26.54
C TRP A 189 6.04 -7.12 -28.01
N ALA A 190 5.47 -5.98 -28.42
CA ALA A 190 5.60 -5.49 -29.79
C ALA A 190 7.06 -5.19 -30.17
N MET A 191 7.86 -4.63 -29.26
CA MET A 191 9.29 -4.39 -29.49
C MET A 191 10.13 -5.68 -29.56
N ALA A 192 9.66 -6.76 -28.92
CA ALA A 192 10.35 -8.04 -28.89
C ALA A 192 10.09 -8.93 -30.13
N GLY A 193 9.33 -8.44 -31.12
CA GLY A 193 9.15 -9.13 -32.40
C GLY A 193 7.98 -10.11 -32.47
N GLY A 194 7.09 -10.14 -31.46
CA GLY A 194 5.71 -10.66 -31.54
C GLY A 194 5.47 -12.16 -31.76
N ASP A 195 6.28 -12.83 -32.61
CA ASP A 195 5.87 -14.05 -33.35
C ASP A 195 6.91 -15.19 -33.37
N HIS A 196 8.01 -15.13 -32.59
CA HIS A 196 9.04 -16.18 -32.62
C HIS A 196 8.83 -17.27 -31.54
N GLU A 197 8.24 -18.37 -31.97
CA GLU A 197 7.72 -19.49 -31.17
C GLU A 197 8.79 -20.24 -30.34
N VAL A 198 10.07 -20.16 -30.72
CA VAL A 198 11.18 -20.90 -30.08
C VAL A 198 11.89 -20.10 -28.97
N THR A 199 11.76 -18.76 -28.95
CA THR A 199 12.25 -17.86 -27.88
C THR A 199 11.13 -17.36 -26.95
N GLY A 200 9.88 -17.74 -27.22
CA GLY A 200 8.68 -17.14 -26.64
C GLY A 200 8.59 -17.18 -25.11
N GLN A 201 9.09 -18.23 -24.44
CA GLN A 201 8.95 -18.34 -22.98
C GLN A 201 9.89 -17.41 -22.21
N TRP A 202 11.15 -17.27 -22.65
CA TRP A 202 12.11 -16.35 -22.01
C TRP A 202 11.79 -14.89 -22.30
N VAL A 203 11.40 -14.60 -23.55
CA VAL A 203 10.93 -13.28 -23.97
C VAL A 203 9.68 -12.88 -23.20
N SER A 204 8.73 -13.81 -22.99
CA SER A 204 7.54 -13.54 -22.18
C SER A 204 7.89 -13.15 -20.74
N ARG A 205 8.83 -13.85 -20.08
CA ARG A 205 9.23 -13.51 -18.71
C ARG A 205 9.88 -12.13 -18.59
N SER A 206 10.81 -11.77 -19.49
CA SER A 206 11.46 -10.45 -19.43
C SER A 206 10.46 -9.32 -19.72
N VAL A 207 9.54 -9.53 -20.67
CA VAL A 207 8.44 -8.60 -20.98
C VAL A 207 7.50 -8.43 -19.76
N GLN A 208 7.13 -9.53 -19.09
CA GLN A 208 6.32 -9.50 -17.87
C GLN A 208 7.02 -8.76 -16.73
N GLN A 209 8.32 -8.98 -16.54
CA GLN A 209 9.11 -8.30 -15.52
C GLN A 209 9.18 -6.78 -15.75
N GLU A 210 9.42 -6.35 -16.99
CA GLU A 210 9.45 -4.93 -17.33
C GLU A 210 8.05 -4.29 -17.18
N ALA A 211 6.99 -5.00 -17.56
CA ALA A 211 5.62 -4.55 -17.36
C ALA A 211 5.26 -4.41 -15.87
N ALA A 212 5.65 -5.38 -15.04
CA ALA A 212 5.47 -5.34 -13.59
C ALA A 212 6.30 -4.22 -12.96
N MET A 213 7.53 -3.98 -13.43
CA MET A 213 8.35 -2.86 -12.99
C MET A 213 7.66 -1.52 -13.31
N ALA A 214 7.04 -1.38 -14.47
CA ALA A 214 6.28 -0.18 -14.82
C ALA A 214 5.11 0.08 -13.86
N SER A 215 4.31 -0.94 -13.51
CA SER A 215 3.23 -0.76 -12.53
C SER A 215 3.75 -0.56 -11.11
N THR A 216 4.87 -1.20 -10.74
CA THR A 216 5.58 -1.02 -9.47
C THR A 216 5.96 0.43 -9.22
N VAL A 217 6.44 1.14 -10.25
CA VAL A 217 6.80 2.57 -10.13
C VAL A 217 5.59 3.42 -9.75
N TRP A 218 4.44 3.18 -10.37
CA TRP A 218 3.19 3.88 -10.04
C TRP A 218 2.71 3.54 -8.63
N HIS A 219 2.68 2.25 -8.29
CA HIS A 219 2.25 1.78 -6.97
C HIS A 219 3.14 2.33 -5.85
N THR A 220 4.47 2.26 -6.02
CA THR A 220 5.44 2.82 -5.07
C THR A 220 5.24 4.32 -4.90
N THR A 221 5.05 5.05 -6.01
CA THR A 221 4.86 6.50 -5.96
C THR A 221 3.59 6.85 -5.17
N PHE A 222 2.48 6.16 -5.44
CA PHE A 222 1.23 6.33 -4.72
C PHE A 222 1.36 6.05 -3.22
N ASN A 223 1.95 4.92 -2.82
CA ASN A 223 2.14 4.57 -1.41
C ASN A 223 3.03 5.60 -0.70
N THR A 224 4.04 6.12 -1.40
CA THR A 224 4.95 7.14 -0.85
C THR A 224 4.24 8.47 -0.64
N LEU A 225 3.35 8.88 -1.56
CA LEU A 225 2.53 10.08 -1.37
C LEU A 225 1.60 9.93 -0.16
N ILE A 226 0.98 8.76 0.03
CA ILE A 226 0.19 8.48 1.23
C ILE A 226 1.04 8.62 2.49
N ALA A 227 2.21 7.97 2.54
CA ALA A 227 3.11 8.07 3.69
C ALA A 227 3.54 9.52 3.96
N GLY A 228 3.89 10.27 2.91
CA GLY A 228 4.25 11.68 3.02
C GLY A 228 3.12 12.55 3.58
N LEU A 229 1.88 12.33 3.14
CA LEU A 229 0.71 13.04 3.67
C LEU A 229 0.40 12.70 5.12
N VAL A 230 0.54 11.42 5.50
CA VAL A 230 0.40 11.01 6.90
C VAL A 230 1.43 11.70 7.78
N VAL A 231 2.70 11.71 7.38
CA VAL A 231 3.77 12.41 8.12
C VAL A 231 3.49 13.92 8.18
N ALA A 232 3.11 14.54 7.06
CA ALA A 232 2.79 15.96 7.02
C ALA A 232 1.62 16.33 7.93
N ALA A 233 0.56 15.51 7.96
CA ALA A 233 -0.59 15.73 8.84
C ALA A 233 -0.21 15.63 10.32
N LEU A 234 0.59 14.62 10.69
CA LEU A 234 1.06 14.44 12.07
C LEU A 234 1.97 15.59 12.53
N LEU A 235 2.84 16.09 11.65
CA LEU A 235 3.70 17.22 11.97
C LEU A 235 2.91 18.54 12.06
N ALA A 236 1.90 18.74 11.20
CA ALA A 236 1.03 19.91 11.26
C ALA A 236 0.23 19.95 12.57
N GLU A 237 -0.29 18.81 13.02
CA GLU A 237 -0.97 18.69 14.31
C GLU A 237 -0.05 19.11 15.47
N LEU A 238 1.21 18.67 15.45
CA LEU A 238 2.21 19.04 16.47
C LEU A 238 2.51 20.54 16.52
N THR A 239 2.42 21.25 15.39
CA THR A 239 2.66 22.71 15.35
C THR A 239 1.47 23.54 15.81
N LEU A 240 0.28 22.95 15.88
CA LEU A 240 -0.96 23.63 16.28
C LEU A 240 -1.28 23.46 17.78
N THR A 241 -0.55 22.58 18.47
CA THR A 241 -0.64 22.30 19.92
C THR A 241 0.47 22.98 20.70
#